data_AF-A0A928NJP0-F1
#
_entry.id   AF-A0A928NJP0-F1
#
_cell.length_a   1.000
_cell.length_b   1.000
_cell.length_c   1.000
_cell.angle_alpha   90.00
_cell.angle_beta   90.00
_cell.angle_gamma   90.00
#
_symmetry.space_group_name_H-M   'P 1'
#
loop_
_entity.id
_entity.type
_entity.pdbx_description
1 polymer ?
#
loop_
_entity_poly.entity_id
_entity_poly.type
_entity_poly.pdbx_seq_one_letter_code
_entity_poly.pdbx_strand_id
1 'polypeptide(L)'
;MGQLAEILEIIMIVSFGASWPLNVIKSYKARTTKGKSLGFLLLIFFGYIAGIASKLVSPSYKWYVLFFYVLNLVMVGADLILYVRNKKLDKLKENVQ
;
A
#
# COMPACT_ATOMS: atom_id res chain seq x y z
N MET A 1 -26.26 1.46 14.25
CA MET A 1 -25.58 0.73 13.14
C MET A 1 -24.32 1.42 12.61
N GLY A 2 -24.22 2.76 12.58
CA GLY A 2 -23.01 3.45 12.10
C GLY A 2 -21.72 3.10 12.86
N GLN A 3 -21.79 2.95 14.18
CA GLN A 3 -20.62 2.67 15.02
C GLN A 3 -19.96 1.29 14.74
N LEU A 4 -20.77 0.26 14.45
CA LEU A 4 -20.23 -1.07 14.11
C LEU A 4 -19.58 -1.06 12.72
N ALA A 5 -20.20 -0.42 11.74
CA ALA A 5 -19.64 -0.28 10.39
C ALA A 5 -18.27 0.41 10.41
N GLU A 6 -18.12 1.42 11.27
CA GLU A 6 -16.86 2.16 11.43
C GLU A 6 -15.77 1.33 12.10
N ILE A 7 -16.09 0.57 13.14
CA ILE A 7 -15.13 -0.32 13.79
C ILE A 7 -14.63 -1.37 12.79
N LEU A 8 -15.54 -1.94 12.00
CA LEU A 8 -15.18 -2.90 10.94
C LEU A 8 -14.32 -2.24 9.85
N GLU A 9 -14.63 -1.00 9.45
CA GLU A 9 -13.82 -0.24 8.49
C GLU A 9 -12.39 0.00 9.03
N ILE A 10 -12.26 0.43 10.29
CA ILE A 10 -10.94 0.65 10.93
C ILE A 10 -10.16 -0.66 11.02
N ILE A 11 -10.78 -1.73 11.50
CA ILE A 11 -10.12 -3.04 11.62
C ILE A 11 -9.60 -3.51 10.26
N MET A 12 -10.41 -3.36 9.21
CA MET A 12 -10.01 -3.70 7.84
C MET A 12 -8.80 -2.87 7.40
N ILE A 13 -8.86 -1.53 7.52
CA ILE A 13 -7.79 -0.64 7.05
C ILE A 13 -6.49 -0.83 7.85
N VAL A 14 -6.58 -1.08 9.16
CA VAL A 14 -5.42 -1.35 10.01
C VAL A 14 -4.81 -2.71 9.68
N SER A 15 -5.64 -3.74 9.45
CA SER A 15 -5.15 -5.08 9.07
C SER A 15 -4.46 -5.07 7.70
N PHE A 16 -5.04 -4.35 6.73
CA PHE A 16 -4.36 -4.05 5.46
C PHE A 16 -3.09 -3.23 5.67
N GLY A 17 -3.17 -2.21 6.53
CA GLY A 17 -2.06 -1.37 7.00
C GLY A 17 -0.86 -2.17 7.44
N ALA A 18 -1.06 -3.11 8.36
CA ALA A 18 -0.02 -3.96 8.92
C ALA A 18 0.61 -4.91 7.88
N SER A 19 -0.09 -5.23 6.80
CA SER A 19 0.43 -6.06 5.73
C SER A 19 1.53 -5.34 4.91
N TRP A 20 1.47 -4.00 4.82
CA TRP A 20 2.45 -3.22 4.05
C TRP A 20 3.85 -3.17 4.67
N PRO A 21 4.05 -2.90 5.98
CA PRO A 21 5.36 -2.96 6.62
C PRO A 21 6.06 -4.31 6.40
N LEU A 22 5.32 -5.42 6.55
CA LEU A 22 5.86 -6.76 6.32
C LEU A 22 6.28 -6.94 4.86
N ASN A 23 5.45 -6.45 3.93
CA ASN A 23 5.72 -6.52 2.50
C ASN A 23 6.92 -5.66 2.08
N VAL A 24 7.06 -4.44 2.64
CA VAL A 24 8.20 -3.52 2.46
C VAL A 24 9.50 -4.14 2.98
N ILE A 25 9.48 -4.69 4.20
CA ILE A 25 10.65 -5.37 4.79
C ILE A 25 11.08 -6.56 3.94
N LYS A 26 10.13 -7.38 3.48
CA LYS A 26 10.42 -8.49 2.55
C LYS A 26 11.00 -7.99 1.23
N SER A 27 10.41 -6.94 0.65
CA SER A 27 10.89 -6.26 -0.57
C SER A 27 12.36 -5.83 -0.41
N TYR A 28 12.66 -5.16 0.70
CA TYR A 28 13.99 -4.64 0.99
C TYR A 28 15.03 -5.77 1.19
N LYS A 29 14.67 -6.83 1.92
CA LYS A 29 15.57 -7.97 2.18
C LYS A 29 15.78 -8.85 0.95
N ALA A 30 14.73 -9.10 0.17
CA ALA A 30 14.80 -9.98 -1.00
C ALA A 30 15.70 -9.42 -2.11
N ARG A 31 15.78 -8.09 -2.25
CA ARG A 31 16.54 -7.40 -3.32
C ARG A 31 16.27 -7.97 -4.72
N THR A 32 15.03 -8.39 -4.94
CA THR A 32 14.51 -8.91 -6.21
C THR A 32 13.00 -8.62 -6.28
N THR A 33 12.48 -8.55 -7.49
CA THR A 33 11.06 -8.38 -7.83
C THR A 33 10.39 -9.70 -8.21
N LYS A 34 11.13 -10.81 -8.25
CA LYS A 34 10.59 -12.14 -8.56
C LYS A 34 9.50 -12.52 -7.55
N GLY A 35 8.31 -12.86 -8.06
CA GLY A 35 7.12 -13.20 -7.26
C GLY A 35 6.27 -12.00 -6.82
N LYS A 36 6.64 -10.76 -7.19
CA LYS A 36 5.91 -9.55 -6.80
C LYS A 36 5.19 -8.92 -7.99
N SER A 37 3.88 -8.69 -7.87
CA SER A 37 3.05 -8.14 -8.95
C SER A 37 2.98 -6.61 -8.87
N LEU A 38 3.59 -5.93 -9.84
CA LEU A 38 3.51 -4.47 -9.97
C LEU A 38 2.08 -4.00 -10.26
N GLY A 39 1.33 -4.74 -11.09
CA GLY A 39 -0.07 -4.41 -11.40
C GLY A 39 -0.95 -4.41 -10.15
N PHE A 40 -0.75 -5.39 -9.27
CA PHE A 40 -1.45 -5.45 -7.98
C PHE A 40 -1.11 -4.24 -7.07
N LEU A 41 0.18 -3.88 -6.97
CA LEU A 41 0.61 -2.72 -6.20
C LEU A 41 0.00 -1.41 -6.72
N LEU A 42 -0.02 -1.22 -8.05
CA LEU A 42 -0.59 -0.04 -8.69
C LEU A 42 -2.10 0.04 -8.49
N LEU A 43 -2.82 -1.08 -8.64
CA LEU A 43 -4.26 -1.14 -8.41
C LEU A 43 -4.62 -0.73 -6.98
N ILE A 44 -3.87 -1.23 -5.99
CA ILE A 44 -4.10 -0.86 -4.59
C ILE A 44 -3.74 0.61 -4.34
N PHE A 45 -2.62 1.08 -4.87
CA PHE A 45 -2.22 2.48 -4.73
C PHE A 45 -3.29 3.41 -5.28
N PHE A 46 -3.81 3.12 -6.47
CA PHE A 46 -4.92 3.85 -7.07
C PHE A 46 -6.21 3.75 -6.23
N GLY A 47 -6.53 2.56 -5.72
CA GLY A 47 -7.66 2.33 -4.83
C GLY A 47 -7.60 3.18 -3.56
N TYR A 48 -6.43 3.33 -2.93
CA TYR A 48 -6.26 4.21 -1.78
C TYR A 48 -6.47 5.69 -2.13
N ILE A 49 -6.00 6.16 -3.29
CA ILE A 49 -6.26 7.53 -3.77
C ILE A 49 -7.76 7.76 -3.95
N ALA A 50 -8.45 6.82 -4.62
CA ALA A 50 -9.90 6.90 -4.82
C ALA A 50 -10.67 6.88 -3.49
N GLY A 51 -10.25 6.04 -2.53
CA GLY A 51 -10.83 5.98 -1.19
C GLY A 51 -10.65 7.29 -0.40
N ILE A 52 -9.46 7.89 -0.48
CA ILE A 52 -9.18 9.21 0.11
C ILE A 52 -10.08 10.28 -0.52
N ALA A 53 -10.15 10.32 -1.85
CA ALA A 53 -11.00 11.29 -2.56
C ALA A 53 -12.48 11.15 -2.16
N SER A 54 -12.99 9.93 -2.08
CA SER A 54 -14.38 9.64 -1.63
C SER A 54 -14.64 10.14 -0.20
N LYS A 55 -13.69 9.97 0.72
CA LYS A 55 -13.81 10.47 2.10
C LYS A 55 -13.71 11.99 2.21
N LEU A 56 -12.98 12.66 1.31
CA LEU A 56 -12.91 14.13 1.26
C LEU A 56 -14.19 14.78 0.75
N VAL A 57 -14.92 14.11 -0.15
CA VAL A 57 -16.20 14.60 -0.69
C VAL A 57 -17.38 14.26 0.24
N SER A 58 -17.21 13.30 1.15
CA SER A 58 -18.27 12.86 2.06
C SER A 58 -18.49 13.84 3.23
N PRO A 59 -19.74 14.25 3.53
CA PRO A 59 -20.05 15.15 4.65
C PRO A 59 -19.80 14.53 6.03
N SER A 60 -19.70 13.20 6.14
CA SER A 60 -19.33 12.48 7.37
C SER A 60 -17.81 12.26 7.49
N TYR A 61 -17.05 13.36 7.35
CA TYR A 61 -15.59 13.34 7.40
C TYR A 61 -15.06 12.91 8.78
N LYS A 62 -14.23 11.86 8.80
CA LYS A 62 -13.55 11.39 10.01
C LYS A 62 -12.04 11.39 9.81
N TRP A 63 -11.37 12.30 10.49
CA TRP A 63 -9.93 12.53 10.35
C TRP A 63 -9.08 11.28 10.62
N TYR A 64 -9.49 10.43 11.58
CA TYR A 64 -8.74 9.23 11.96
C TYR A 64 -8.81 8.12 10.91
N VAL A 65 -9.94 7.95 10.22
CA VAL A 65 -10.06 6.99 9.11
C VAL A 65 -9.18 7.44 7.95
N LEU A 66 -9.25 8.74 7.60
CA LEU A 66 -8.40 9.33 6.57
C LEU A 66 -6.91 9.13 6.89
N PHE A 67 -6.50 9.33 8.14
CA PHE A 67 -5.11 9.13 8.58
C PHE A 67 -4.62 7.72 8.23
N PHE A 68 -5.40 6.67 8.51
CA PHE A 68 -5.01 5.30 8.16
C PHE A 68 -4.99 5.06 6.65
N TYR A 69 -5.89 5.67 5.87
CA TYR A 69 -5.83 5.61 4.40
C TYR A 69 -4.53 6.24 3.86
N VAL A 70 -4.17 7.42 4.36
CA VAL A 70 -2.94 8.13 3.95
C VAL A 70 -1.70 7.34 4.37
N LEU A 71 -1.69 6.79 5.58
CA LEU A 71 -0.60 5.96 6.06
C LEU A 71 -0.41 4.72 5.17
N ASN A 72 -1.49 4.04 4.80
CA ASN A 72 -1.46 2.94 3.85
C ASN A 72 -0.91 3.36 2.48
N LEU A 73 -1.37 4.50 1.94
CA LEU A 73 -0.91 5.03 0.66
C LEU A 73 0.62 5.26 0.67
N VAL A 74 1.16 5.85 1.75
CA VAL A 74 2.61 6.08 1.91
C VAL A 74 3.37 4.75 1.96
N MET A 75 2.87 3.75 2.68
CA MET A 75 3.53 2.44 2.79
C MET A 75 3.51 1.67 1.46
N VAL A 76 2.40 1.68 0.74
CA VAL A 76 2.29 1.12 -0.62
C VAL A 76 3.24 1.85 -1.58
N GLY A 77 3.29 3.18 -1.48
CA GLY A 77 4.20 4.02 -2.27
C GLY A 77 5.67 3.69 -2.02
N ALA A 78 6.06 3.50 -0.75
CA ALA A 78 7.40 3.06 -0.39
C ALA A 78 7.74 1.69 -0.99
N ASP A 79 6.79 0.76 -0.98
CA ASP A 79 6.98 -0.55 -1.61
C ASP A 79 7.11 -0.47 -3.14
N LEU A 80 6.39 0.46 -3.77
CA LEU A 80 6.50 0.77 -5.20
C LEU A 80 7.90 1.31 -5.56
N ILE A 81 8.44 2.22 -4.74
CA ILE A 81 9.80 2.74 -4.92
C ILE A 81 10.83 1.61 -4.77
N LEU A 82 10.67 0.75 -3.75
CA LEU A 82 11.53 -0.42 -3.57
C LEU A 82 11.41 -1.40 -4.73
N TYR A 83 10.21 -1.57 -5.29
CA TYR A 83 10.02 -2.40 -6.48
C TYR A 83 10.84 -1.88 -7.67
N VAL A 84 10.78 -0.56 -7.95
CA VAL A 84 11.57 0.04 -9.04
C VAL A 84 13.08 -0.13 -8.79
N ARG A 85 13.53 0.05 -7.55
CA ARG A 85 14.92 -0.20 -7.16
C ARG A 85 15.32 -1.65 -7.40
N ASN A 86 14.53 -2.60 -6.93
CA ASN A 86 14.81 -4.03 -7.06
C ASN A 86 14.75 -4.48 -8.53
N LYS A 87 13.86 -3.91 -9.34
CA LYS A 87 13.78 -4.18 -10.78
C LYS A 87 15.08 -3.79 -11.50
N LYS A 88 15.71 -2.68 -11.09
CA LYS A 88 17.04 -2.30 -11.60
C LYS A 88 18.12 -3.30 -11.19
N LEU A 89 18.08 -3.78 -9.94
CA LEU A 89 19.03 -4.80 -9.45
C LEU A 89 18.88 -6.14 -10.18
N ASP A 90 17.64 -6.57 -10.45
CA ASP A 90 17.38 -7.79 -11.21
C ASP A 90 17.93 -7.67 -12.65
N LYS A 91 17.67 -6.55 -13.33
CA LYS A 91 18.20 -6.30 -14.68
C LYS A 91 19.73 -6.29 -14.72
N LEU A 92 20.38 -5.74 -13.69
CA LEU A 92 21.84 -5.78 -13.59
C LEU A 92 22.38 -7.21 -13.42
N LYS A 93 21.70 -8.05 -12.63
CA LYS A 93 22.09 -9.47 -12.47
C LYS A 93 21.88 -10.27 -13.76
N GLU A 94 20.82 -10.00 -14.50
CA GLU A 94 20.56 -10.63 -15.81
C GLU A 94 21.60 -10.26 -16.87
N ASN A 95 22.15 -9.04 -16.83
CA ASN A 95 23.17 -8.60 -17.79
C ASN A 95 24.60 -9.11 -17.49
N VAL A 96 24.84 -9.63 -16.28
CA VAL A 96 26.15 -10.14 -15.83
C VAL A 96 26.27 -11.67 -16.04
N GLN A 97 25.15 -12.33 -16.31
CA GLN A 97 25.05 -13.78 -16.52
C GLN A 97 24.92 -14.11 -18.00
#